data_AF-A0A1V2WBZ6-F1
#
_entry.id   AF-A0A1V2WBZ6-F1
#
_cell.length_a   1.000
_cell.length_b   1.000
_cell.length_c   1.000
_cell.angle_alpha   90.00
_cell.angle_beta   90.00
_cell.angle_gamma   90.00
#
_symmetry.space_group_name_H-M   'P 1'
#
loop_
_entity.id
_entity.type
_entity.pdbx_description
1 polymer ?
#
loop_
_entity_poly.entity_id
_entity_poly.type
_entity_poly.pdbx_seq_one_letter_code
_entity_poly.pdbx_strand_id
1 'polypeptide(L)'
;MHKRIECHRDVFDGYEIIVESVQPAPGSTWMANVRVRKDGIESPRRYDFATEYETSDEATRAGIEIGRALVQSLRNAQRGID
;
A
#
# COMPACT_ATOMS: atom_id res chain seq x y z
N MET A 1 23.36 -8.10 -0.14
CA MET A 1 22.18 -8.01 0.74
C MET A 1 20.96 -8.45 -0.06
N HIS A 2 20.18 -9.43 0.42
CA HIS A 2 18.96 -9.88 -0.25
C HIS A 2 17.76 -9.17 0.36
N LYS A 3 17.10 -8.34 -0.43
CA LYS A 3 15.81 -7.71 -0.09
C LYS A 3 14.70 -8.75 -0.18
N ARG A 4 13.81 -8.82 0.81
CA ARG A 4 12.56 -9.61 0.70
C ARG A 4 11.41 -8.68 0.31
N ILE A 5 10.54 -9.16 -0.58
CA ILE A 5 9.34 -8.45 -1.01
C ILE A 5 8.20 -9.45 -1.02
N GLU A 6 7.12 -9.13 -0.31
CA GLU A 6 5.90 -9.91 -0.28
C GLU A 6 4.76 -9.03 -0.81
N CYS A 7 4.09 -9.50 -1.85
CA CYS A 7 3.06 -8.72 -2.54
C CYS A 7 1.67 -9.26 -2.15
N HIS A 8 0.83 -8.35 -1.68
CA HIS A 8 -0.56 -8.61 -1.34
C HIS A 8 -1.47 -7.70 -2.16
N ARG A 9 -2.63 -8.23 -2.55
CA ARG A 9 -3.65 -7.50 -3.30
C ARG A 9 -4.98 -7.58 -2.58
N ASP A 10 -5.61 -6.42 -2.39
CA ASP A 10 -6.98 -6.29 -1.88
C ASP A 10 -7.82 -5.51 -2.90
N VAL A 11 -9.15 -5.64 -2.82
CA VAL A 11 -10.07 -4.85 -3.65
C VAL A 11 -11.01 -4.07 -2.73
N PHE A 12 -11.04 -2.76 -2.91
CA PHE A 12 -11.88 -1.87 -2.14
C PHE A 12 -12.54 -0.83 -3.04
N ASP A 13 -13.88 -0.83 -3.07
CA ASP A 13 -14.68 0.18 -3.77
C ASP A 13 -14.36 0.28 -5.29
N GLY A 14 -14.06 -0.86 -5.90
CA GLY A 14 -13.66 -0.96 -7.31
C GLY A 14 -12.21 -0.55 -7.60
N TYR A 15 -11.41 -0.24 -6.57
CA TYR A 15 -9.97 -0.05 -6.68
C TYR A 15 -9.23 -1.33 -6.25
N GLU A 16 -8.23 -1.73 -7.02
CA GLU A 16 -7.24 -2.73 -6.63
C GLU A 16 -6.18 -2.04 -5.77
N ILE A 17 -6.05 -2.46 -4.51
CA ILE A 17 -5.00 -2.03 -3.59
C ILE A 17 -3.86 -3.04 -3.69
N ILE A 18 -2.67 -2.57 -3.99
CA ILE A 18 -1.46 -3.37 -4.12
C ILE A 18 -0.51 -2.96 -3.00
N VAL A 19 -0.20 -3.90 -2.12
CA VAL A 19 0.72 -3.70 -0.99
C VAL A 19 1.95 -4.57 -1.21
N GLU A 20 3.13 -3.94 -1.23
CA GLU A 20 4.41 -4.62 -1.23
C GLU A 20 5.06 -4.42 0.14
N SER A 21 5.06 -5.48 0.95
CA SER A 21 5.76 -5.55 2.23
C SER A 21 7.23 -5.85 1.96
N VAL A 22 8.12 -4.94 2.37
CA VAL A 22 9.53 -4.95 2.00
C VAL A 22 10.41 -5.07 3.23
N GLN A 23 11.32 -6.05 3.23
CA GLN A 23 12.44 -6.12 4.17
C GLN A 23 13.74 -5.73 3.44
N PRO A 24 14.31 -4.54 3.69
CA PRO A 24 15.50 -4.05 2.98
C PRO A 24 16.75 -4.93 3.19
N ALA A 25 16.92 -5.50 4.38
CA ALA A 25 18.02 -6.38 4.72
C ALA A 25 17.52 -7.55 5.60
N PRO A 26 18.18 -8.73 5.56
CA PRO A 26 17.79 -9.85 6.40
C PRO A 26 17.79 -9.47 7.89
N GLY A 27 16.66 -9.69 8.56
CA GLY A 27 16.50 -9.36 9.99
C GLY A 27 16.24 -7.89 10.29
N SER A 28 16.14 -7.02 9.28
CA SER A 28 15.64 -5.66 9.47
C SER A 28 14.13 -5.63 9.64
N THR A 29 13.62 -4.46 10.00
CA THR A 29 12.21 -4.12 9.96
C THR A 29 11.62 -4.25 8.55
N TRP A 30 10.30 -4.42 8.51
CA TRP A 30 9.47 -4.44 7.32
C TRP A 30 8.86 -3.06 7.07
N MET A 31 8.60 -2.76 5.80
CA MET A 31 8.03 -1.48 5.35
C MET A 31 6.86 -1.75 4.40
N ALA A 32 5.86 -0.89 4.39
CA ALA A 32 4.70 -1.02 3.52
C ALA A 32 4.78 -0.06 2.32
N ASN A 33 4.74 -0.61 1.10
CA ASN A 33 4.64 0.18 -0.12
C ASN A 33 3.27 -0.04 -0.76
N VAL A 34 2.52 1.04 -0.93
CA VAL A 34 1.11 0.97 -1.33
C VAL A 34 0.90 1.67 -2.66
N ARG A 35 0.14 1.01 -3.54
CA ARG A 35 -0.42 1.57 -4.77
C ARG A 35 -1.88 1.22 -4.86
N VAL A 36 -2.66 2.09 -5.49
CA VAL A 36 -4.04 1.77 -5.85
C VAL A 36 -4.21 1.87 -7.35
N ARG A 37 -5.02 1.00 -7.94
CA ARG A 37 -5.29 0.95 -9.37
C ARG A 37 -6.79 0.87 -9.61
N LYS A 38 -7.28 1.60 -10.60
CA LYS A 38 -8.67 1.51 -11.05
C LYS A 38 -8.74 1.64 -12.56
N ASP A 39 -9.49 0.75 -13.20
CA ASP A 39 -9.70 0.74 -14.66
C ASP A 39 -8.40 0.80 -15.48
N GLY A 40 -7.35 0.13 -14.97
CA GLY A 40 -6.03 0.11 -15.60
C GLY A 40 -5.11 1.28 -15.23
N ILE A 41 -5.61 2.34 -14.59
CA ILE A 41 -4.85 3.53 -14.17
C ILE A 41 -4.31 3.32 -12.75
N GLU A 42 -2.99 3.40 -12.58
CA GLU A 42 -2.32 3.30 -11.28
C GLU A 42 -2.10 4.67 -10.64
N SER A 43 -2.27 4.75 -9.32
CA SER A 43 -1.87 5.92 -8.53
C SER A 43 -0.34 6.00 -8.41
N PRO A 44 0.21 7.18 -8.11
CA PRO A 44 1.59 7.28 -7.62
C PRO A 44 1.83 6.33 -6.44
N ARG A 45 3.03 5.75 -6.38
CA ARG A 45 3.47 4.93 -5.24
C ARG A 45 3.49 5.78 -3.98
N ARG A 46 2.79 5.32 -2.95
CA ARG A 46 2.88 5.83 -1.59
C ARG A 46 3.76 4.88 -0.80
N TYR A 47 4.92 5.37 -0.40
CA TYR A 47 5.83 4.65 0.47
C TYR A 47 5.54 5.10 1.90
N ASP A 48 5.20 4.17 2.78
CA ASP A 48 5.31 4.43 4.20
C ASP A 48 6.73 4.04 4.65
N PHE A 49 7.68 4.93 4.38
CA PHE A 49 9.04 4.79 4.88
C PHE A 49 9.19 5.23 6.33
N ALA A 50 8.15 5.83 6.93
CA ALA A 50 8.22 6.38 8.27
C ALA A 50 7.87 5.33 9.33
N THR A 51 7.05 4.34 8.97
CA THR A 51 6.66 3.26 9.87
C THR A 51 7.44 1.99 9.57
N GLU A 52 8.08 1.46 10.60
CA GLU A 52 8.79 0.19 10.59
C GLU A 52 7.95 -0.87 11.32
N TYR A 53 7.80 -2.04 10.70
CA TYR A 53 7.02 -3.16 11.25
C TYR A 53 7.93 -4.35 11.59
N GLU A 54 7.60 -5.10 12.63
CA GLU A 54 8.41 -6.27 13.01
C GLU A 54 8.17 -7.45 12.04
N THR A 55 6.98 -7.51 11.44
CA THR A 55 6.56 -8.60 10.56
C THR A 55 6.03 -8.12 9.21
N SER A 56 6.11 -8.99 8.20
CA SER A 56 5.49 -8.78 6.88
C SER A 56 3.97 -8.65 6.98
N ASP A 57 3.32 -9.40 7.89
CA ASP A 57 1.86 -9.36 8.08
C ASP A 57 1.39 -8.03 8.67
N GLU A 58 2.15 -7.43 9.57
CA GLU A 58 1.88 -6.08 10.09
C GLU A 58 2.04 -5.03 9.01
N ALA A 59 3.13 -5.07 8.25
CA ALA A 59 3.34 -4.18 7.11
C ALA A 59 2.22 -4.32 6.07
N THR A 60 1.78 -5.55 5.81
CA THR A 60 0.67 -5.84 4.89
C THR A 60 -0.64 -5.23 5.39
N ARG A 61 -1.00 -5.47 6.66
CA ARG A 61 -2.24 -4.93 7.26
C ARG A 61 -2.25 -3.40 7.25
N ALA A 62 -1.16 -2.78 7.67
CA ALA A 62 -1.05 -1.32 7.63
C ALA A 62 -1.11 -0.78 6.19
N GLY A 63 -0.46 -1.46 5.24
CA GLY A 63 -0.54 -1.09 3.83
C GLY A 63 -1.96 -1.17 3.26
N ILE A 64 -2.78 -2.14 3.69
CA ILE A 64 -4.20 -2.22 3.30
C ILE A 64 -4.98 -1.03 3.86
N GLU A 65 -4.77 -0.67 5.13
CA GLU A 65 -5.44 0.48 5.76
C GLU A 65 -5.08 1.80 5.05
N ILE A 66 -3.80 2.00 4.76
CA ILE A 66 -3.30 3.13 3.95
C ILE A 66 -3.95 3.13 2.56
N GLY A 67 -4.02 1.96 1.91
CA GLY A 67 -4.66 1.80 0.61
C GLY A 67 -6.13 2.21 0.62
N ARG A 68 -6.88 1.77 1.64
CA ARG A 68 -8.30 2.14 1.81
C ARG A 68 -8.47 3.63 2.06
N ALA A 69 -7.63 4.25 2.88
CA ALA A 69 -7.64 5.69 3.11
C ALA A 69 -7.32 6.49 1.82
N LEU A 70 -6.38 6.00 1.01
CA LEU A 70 -6.07 6.59 -0.31
C LEU A 70 -7.25 6.52 -1.25
N VAL A 71 -7.93 5.37 -1.34
CA VAL A 71 -9.15 5.21 -2.15
C VAL A 71 -10.24 6.19 -1.71
N GLN A 72 -10.47 6.31 -0.40
CA GLN A 72 -11.44 7.26 0.14
C GLN A 72 -11.09 8.71 -0.23
N SER A 73 -9.82 9.09 -0.12
CA SER A 73 -9.33 10.42 -0.50
C SER A 73 -9.54 10.70 -1.99
N LEU A 74 -9.19 9.74 -2.86
CA LEU A 74 -9.39 9.86 -4.31
C LEU A 74 -10.87 10.02 -4.68
N ARG A 75 -11.76 9.27 -4.02
CA ARG A 75 -13.21 9.38 -4.24
C ARG A 75 -13.76 10.73 -3.80
N ASN A 76 -13.30 11.24 -2.66
CA ASN A 76 -13.73 12.54 -2.17
C ASN A 76 -13.26 13.67 -3.09
N ALA A 77 -12.03 13.56 -3.62
CA ALA A 77 -11.51 14.52 -4.61
C ALA A 77 -12.32 14.50 -5.92
N GLN A 78 -12.79 13.33 -6.36
CA GLN A 78 -13.64 13.21 -7.56
C GLN A 78 -15.05 13.81 -7.35
N ARG A 79 -15.62 13.68 -6.15
CA ARG A 79 -16.95 14.21 -5.82
C ARG A 79 -17.00 15.72 -5.59
N GLY A 80 -15.87 16.37 -5.33
CA GLY A 80 -15.80 17.82 -5.11
C GLY A 80 -15.73 18.65 -6.40
N ILE A 81 -15.85 18.02 -7.57
CA ILE A 81 -15.77 18.65 -8.90
C ILE A 81 -17.14 18.69 -9.61
N ASP A 82 -18.21 18.22 -8.94
CA ASP A 82 -19.60 18.32 -9.41
C ASP A 82 -20.33 19.54 -8.82
#